data_AF-A0A8J6YLE1-F1
#
_entry.id   AF-A0A8J6YLE1-F1
#
_cell.length_a   1.000
_cell.length_b   1.000
_cell.length_c   1.000
_cell.angle_alpha   90.00
_cell.angle_beta   90.00
_cell.angle_gamma   90.00
#
_symmetry.space_group_name_H-M   'P 1'
#
loop_
_entity.id
_entity.type
_entity.pdbx_description
1 polymer ?
#
loop_
_entity_poly.entity_id
_entity_poly.type
_entity_poly.pdbx_seq_one_letter_code
_entity_poly.pdbx_strand_id
1 'polypeptide(L)'
;MLKLCPAATQARDRNSTRGDWKLRTITLLIIVGGKSSRLGYDKRFVEVGGIGLLENILSKAAAEDFAEIFLCVEDDLPTLKSLAKKFGAKLLVDTVKDSGPMAGLANGLARIKTDWALAVSSDMPFFNFDAVRPLTKKFSATQAIVSVVSNRRQVLAAFYRRELAEVFKRELAGGQRKIFAAIKKVPHEFAELQMNEATFFNVNTPADLRLARGRAANISRTTPIISIVAPASGTGKTTFIERLIKVFSAQGLRVGVIKSDAHGFYLDVEGKDSHRFQTAGARNVAVVSPQGWFMIQRTDERENFSTIAEKMSGVDLILTESRTHGTCPAISLWRGRGEVIASEQVAAIFTSEPAAAPDDIYRFDLNDLAAAERICRFLAVLG
;
A
#
# COMPACT_ATOMS: atom_id res chain seq x y z
N MET A 1 -39.77 -21.25 -0.95
CA MET A 1 -39.87 -19.79 -1.15
C MET A 1 -39.10 -19.12 -0.04
N LEU A 2 -37.82 -18.78 -0.28
CA LEU A 2 -37.00 -17.75 0.38
C LEU A 2 -35.58 -17.92 -0.20
N LYS A 3 -35.26 -17.03 -1.13
CA LYS A 3 -33.99 -16.98 -1.87
C LYS A 3 -32.88 -16.57 -0.90
N LEU A 4 -31.85 -17.40 -0.79
CA LEU A 4 -30.57 -17.03 -0.19
C LEU A 4 -29.88 -16.01 -1.12
N CYS A 5 -29.61 -14.81 -0.63
CA CYS A 5 -28.70 -13.87 -1.28
C CYS A 5 -27.27 -14.44 -1.23
N PRO A 6 -26.57 -14.59 -2.36
CA PRO A 6 -25.14 -14.87 -2.33
C PRO A 6 -24.41 -13.60 -1.86
N ALA A 7 -23.50 -13.77 -0.89
CA ALA A 7 -22.52 -12.76 -0.55
C ALA A 7 -21.77 -12.34 -1.82
N ALA A 8 -21.65 -11.03 -2.04
CA ALA A 8 -21.03 -10.45 -3.21
C ALA A 8 -19.53 -10.77 -3.26
N THR A 9 -19.18 -11.89 -3.89
CA THR A 9 -17.85 -12.13 -4.42
C THR A 9 -17.66 -11.20 -5.62
N GLN A 10 -17.26 -9.95 -5.37
CA GLN A 10 -16.74 -9.10 -6.44
C GLN A 10 -15.33 -9.57 -6.78
N ALA A 11 -15.24 -10.67 -7.54
CA ALA A 11 -14.29 -10.69 -8.64
C ALA A 11 -14.68 -9.49 -9.50
N ARG A 12 -13.98 -8.36 -9.32
CA ARG A 12 -14.24 -7.16 -10.11
C ARG A 12 -14.06 -7.53 -11.57
N ASP A 13 -15.19 -7.63 -12.24
CA ASP A 13 -15.31 -7.70 -13.68
C ASP A 13 -14.63 -6.43 -14.24
N ARG A 14 -13.34 -6.55 -14.60
CA ARG A 14 -12.51 -5.42 -15.05
C ARG A 14 -12.98 -4.84 -16.39
N ASN A 15 -14.04 -5.40 -16.99
CA ASN A 15 -14.53 -5.04 -18.32
C ASN A 15 -15.86 -4.26 -18.34
N SER A 16 -16.58 -4.08 -17.22
CA SER A 16 -17.96 -3.54 -17.29
C SER A 16 -18.16 -2.05 -16.92
N THR A 17 -17.09 -1.27 -16.69
CA THR A 17 -17.19 0.19 -16.39
C THR A 17 -16.37 1.10 -17.31
N ARG A 18 -16.03 0.67 -18.54
CA ARG A 18 -15.43 1.54 -19.58
C ARG A 18 -16.44 2.52 -20.19
N GLY A 19 -17.22 3.22 -19.36
CA GLY A 19 -18.04 4.35 -19.78
C GLY A 19 -17.15 5.59 -19.99
N ASP A 20 -17.19 6.15 -21.20
CA ASP A 20 -16.69 7.46 -21.63
C ASP A 20 -15.36 7.93 -21.04
N TRP A 21 -14.42 7.00 -20.91
CA TRP A 21 -13.03 7.32 -20.66
C TRP A 21 -12.39 7.82 -21.98
N LYS A 22 -12.04 9.10 -22.11
CA LYS A 22 -11.31 9.63 -23.28
C LYS A 22 -9.83 9.94 -22.98
N LEU A 23 -9.03 8.98 -22.48
CA LEU A 23 -7.58 9.19 -22.38
C LEU A 23 -6.91 9.30 -23.75
N ARG A 24 -7.60 8.91 -24.82
CA ARG A 24 -7.15 9.15 -26.21
C ARG A 24 -6.87 10.61 -26.54
N THR A 25 -7.35 11.56 -25.74
CA THR A 25 -7.05 13.00 -25.91
C THR A 25 -5.99 13.52 -24.93
N ILE A 26 -5.37 12.63 -24.13
CA ILE A 26 -4.45 12.96 -23.06
C ILE A 26 -3.17 12.16 -23.23
N THR A 27 -2.02 12.81 -23.11
CA THR A 27 -0.73 12.13 -23.08
C THR A 27 -0.33 11.77 -21.64
N LEU A 28 0.23 10.59 -21.41
CA LEU A 28 0.80 10.23 -20.12
C LEU A 28 2.28 10.62 -20.07
N LEU A 29 2.68 11.32 -19.02
CA LEU A 29 4.08 11.56 -18.66
C LEU A 29 4.38 10.77 -17.38
N ILE A 30 5.14 9.69 -17.48
CA ILE A 30 5.66 8.96 -16.33
C ILE A 30 6.99 9.61 -15.96
N ILE A 31 7.00 10.36 -14.86
CA ILE A 31 8.20 11.04 -14.35
C ILE A 31 8.96 10.08 -13.46
N VAL A 32 10.16 9.71 -13.89
CA VAL A 32 11.01 8.74 -13.22
C VAL A 32 12.25 9.44 -12.67
N GLY A 33 12.30 9.61 -11.36
CA GLY A 33 13.52 10.06 -10.69
C GLY A 33 14.63 8.99 -10.75
N GLY A 34 15.88 9.43 -10.62
CA GLY A 34 17.06 8.57 -10.62
C GLY A 34 17.30 7.77 -9.32
N LYS A 35 18.59 7.48 -9.07
CA LYS A 35 19.08 6.70 -7.91
C LYS A 35 18.59 7.32 -6.60
N SER A 36 17.90 6.56 -5.76
CA SER A 36 17.48 7.05 -4.44
C SER A 36 18.65 6.98 -3.47
N SER A 37 19.21 8.13 -3.11
CA SER A 37 20.28 8.21 -2.11
C SER A 37 19.85 7.65 -0.74
N ARG A 38 18.55 7.71 -0.43
CA ARG A 38 17.99 7.23 0.85
C ARG A 38 17.74 5.73 0.88
N LEU A 39 17.47 5.10 -0.27
CA LEU A 39 17.29 3.65 -0.34
C LEU A 39 18.62 2.91 -0.49
N GLY A 40 19.66 3.58 -1.01
CA GLY A 40 20.97 2.96 -1.27
C GLY A 40 21.03 2.14 -2.55
N TYR A 41 19.90 1.95 -3.24
CA TYR A 41 19.79 1.29 -4.54
C TYR A 41 18.82 2.03 -5.46
N ASP A 42 18.75 1.56 -6.71
CA ASP A 42 17.92 2.17 -7.74
C ASP A 42 16.42 1.92 -7.46
N LYS A 43 15.72 2.96 -7.02
CA LYS A 43 14.30 2.87 -6.61
C LYS A 43 13.37 2.40 -7.73
N ARG A 44 13.77 2.56 -8.99
CA ARG A 44 12.95 2.25 -10.16
C ARG A 44 12.65 0.77 -10.29
N PHE A 45 13.58 -0.08 -9.84
CA PHE A 45 13.53 -1.53 -9.99
C PHE A 45 13.16 -2.26 -8.69
N VAL A 46 12.77 -1.51 -7.67
CA VAL A 46 12.43 -2.07 -6.36
C VAL A 46 11.09 -2.77 -6.43
N GLU A 47 11.03 -3.97 -5.87
CA GLU A 47 9.83 -4.78 -5.92
C GLU A 47 8.90 -4.54 -4.74
N VAL A 48 7.62 -4.34 -5.08
CA VAL A 48 6.49 -4.33 -4.15
C VAL A 48 5.46 -5.32 -4.68
N GLY A 49 5.21 -6.40 -3.93
CA GLY A 49 4.30 -7.46 -4.38
C GLY A 49 4.84 -8.27 -5.58
N GLY A 50 6.17 -8.40 -5.70
CA GLY A 50 6.83 -9.16 -6.78
C GLY A 50 6.90 -8.45 -8.13
N ILE A 51 6.56 -7.15 -8.19
CA ILE A 51 6.69 -6.33 -9.39
C ILE A 51 7.50 -5.07 -9.09
N GLY A 52 8.41 -4.72 -10.00
CA GLY A 52 9.21 -3.49 -9.91
C GLY A 52 8.32 -2.25 -9.99
N LEU A 53 8.62 -1.21 -9.20
CA LEU A 53 7.82 0.03 -9.16
C LEU A 53 7.57 0.65 -10.54
N LEU A 54 8.62 0.76 -11.36
CA LEU A 54 8.50 1.31 -12.71
C LEU A 54 7.72 0.37 -13.65
N GLU A 55 7.98 -0.94 -13.59
CA GLU A 55 7.26 -1.92 -14.39
C GLU A 55 5.76 -1.91 -14.07
N ASN A 56 5.40 -1.77 -12.80
CA ASN A 56 4.02 -1.71 -12.34
C ASN A 56 3.24 -0.55 -12.96
N ILE A 57 3.77 0.68 -12.95
CA ILE A 57 3.06 1.82 -13.55
C ILE A 57 3.01 1.73 -15.08
N LEU A 58 4.07 1.23 -15.73
CA LEU A 58 4.09 1.02 -17.18
C LEU A 58 3.08 -0.04 -17.63
N SER A 59 3.00 -1.15 -16.89
CA SER A 59 2.02 -2.21 -17.14
C SER A 59 0.58 -1.70 -17.02
N LYS A 60 0.28 -0.91 -15.98
CA LYS A 60 -1.02 -0.25 -15.85
C LYS A 60 -1.27 0.72 -17.01
N ALA A 61 -0.27 1.51 -17.40
CA ALA A 61 -0.41 2.51 -18.47
C ALA A 61 -0.70 1.86 -19.82
N ALA A 62 -0.05 0.73 -20.12
CA ALA A 62 -0.25 -0.02 -21.36
C ALA A 62 -1.66 -0.64 -21.46
N ALA A 63 -2.37 -0.80 -20.33
CA ALA A 63 -3.75 -1.27 -20.31
C ALA A 63 -4.79 -0.16 -20.55
N GLU A 64 -4.37 1.10 -20.54
CA GLU A 64 -5.20 2.29 -20.78
C GLU A 64 -5.04 2.82 -22.21
N ASP A 65 -5.98 3.65 -22.65
CA ASP A 65 -6.03 4.17 -24.02
C ASP A 65 -5.45 5.59 -24.19
N PHE A 66 -4.35 5.88 -23.47
CA PHE A 66 -3.61 7.15 -23.62
C PHE A 66 -3.24 7.45 -25.07
N ALA A 67 -3.30 8.73 -25.45
CA ALA A 67 -2.89 9.17 -26.79
C ALA A 67 -1.44 8.79 -27.10
N GLU A 68 -0.56 9.04 -26.13
CA GLU A 68 0.85 8.68 -26.14
C GLU A 68 1.29 8.46 -24.68
N ILE A 69 2.30 7.61 -24.48
CA ILE A 69 2.95 7.40 -23.18
C ILE A 69 4.41 7.79 -23.33
N PHE A 70 4.88 8.74 -22.52
CA PHE A 70 6.29 9.08 -22.40
C PHE A 70 6.84 8.63 -21.06
N LEU A 71 8.01 8.00 -21.12
CA LEU A 71 8.82 7.64 -19.97
C LEU A 71 9.94 8.68 -19.83
N CYS A 72 9.76 9.64 -18.93
CA CYS A 72 10.70 10.73 -18.70
C CYS A 72 11.75 10.31 -17.66
N VAL A 73 13.03 10.24 -18.06
CA VAL A 73 14.13 9.68 -17.25
C VAL A 73 15.36 10.60 -17.28
N GLU A 74 16.23 10.50 -16.28
CA GLU A 74 17.46 11.28 -16.20
C GLU A 74 18.68 10.61 -16.88
N ASP A 75 18.59 9.32 -17.17
CA ASP A 75 19.68 8.50 -17.72
C ASP A 75 19.20 7.52 -18.80
N ASP A 76 20.10 7.20 -19.73
CA ASP A 76 19.80 6.38 -20.91
C ASP A 76 20.17 4.90 -20.71
N LEU A 77 19.57 4.27 -19.69
CA LEU A 77 19.90 2.87 -19.36
C LEU A 77 19.24 1.88 -20.34
N PRO A 78 19.94 0.81 -20.77
CA PRO A 78 19.35 -0.24 -21.61
C PRO A 78 18.10 -0.89 -21.03
N THR A 79 18.03 -1.05 -19.71
CA THR A 79 16.86 -1.58 -18.99
C THR A 79 15.63 -0.67 -19.14
N LEU A 80 15.82 0.65 -19.11
CA LEU A 80 14.74 1.63 -19.31
C LEU A 80 14.23 1.59 -20.76
N LYS A 81 15.13 1.51 -21.74
CA LYS A 81 14.75 1.32 -23.16
C LYS A 81 13.92 0.05 -23.35
N SER A 82 14.36 -1.05 -22.74
CA SER A 82 13.69 -2.34 -22.81
C SER A 82 12.29 -2.28 -22.21
N LEU A 83 12.15 -1.71 -21.00
CA LEU A 83 10.85 -1.52 -20.35
C LEU A 83 9.93 -0.59 -21.15
N ALA A 84 10.44 0.54 -21.64
CA ALA A 84 9.67 1.46 -22.45
C ALA A 84 9.11 0.77 -23.70
N LYS A 85 9.97 0.05 -24.43
CA LYS A 85 9.57 -0.73 -25.61
C LYS A 85 8.55 -1.82 -25.26
N LYS A 86 8.76 -2.57 -24.16
CA LYS A 86 7.87 -3.65 -23.70
C LYS A 86 6.44 -3.15 -23.49
N PHE A 87 6.27 -1.94 -22.97
CA PHE A 87 4.96 -1.36 -22.62
C PHE A 87 4.50 -0.26 -23.58
N GLY A 88 5.11 -0.12 -24.76
CA GLY A 88 4.69 0.86 -25.77
C GLY A 88 4.93 2.32 -25.39
N ALA A 89 5.81 2.59 -24.43
CA ALA A 89 6.19 3.95 -24.04
C ALA A 89 7.37 4.47 -24.87
N LYS A 90 7.39 5.79 -25.08
CA LYS A 90 8.50 6.51 -25.71
C LYS A 90 9.44 7.04 -24.64
N LEU A 91 10.72 6.67 -24.71
CA LEU A 91 11.73 7.15 -23.78
C LEU A 91 12.08 8.61 -24.07
N LEU A 92 12.01 9.47 -23.06
CA LEU A 92 12.52 10.85 -23.08
C LEU A 92 13.62 10.97 -22.03
N VAL A 93 14.85 11.12 -22.49
CA VAL A 93 16.01 11.32 -21.61
C VAL A 93 16.23 12.81 -21.43
N ASP A 94 16.28 13.26 -20.17
CA ASP A 94 16.60 14.64 -19.85
C ASP A 94 18.07 14.93 -20.17
N THR A 95 18.31 16.09 -20.79
CA THR A 95 19.65 16.51 -21.20
C THR A 95 20.48 17.07 -20.03
N VAL A 96 19.84 17.35 -18.89
CA VAL A 96 20.46 17.89 -17.69
C VAL A 96 20.22 16.92 -16.53
N LYS A 97 21.30 16.33 -16.02
CA LYS A 97 21.27 15.47 -14.82
C LYS A 97 20.84 16.26 -13.59
N ASP A 98 20.20 15.57 -12.64
CA ASP A 98 19.77 16.12 -11.34
C ASP A 98 18.86 17.35 -11.46
N SER A 99 18.13 17.46 -12.56
CA SER A 99 17.28 18.62 -12.85
C SER A 99 15.92 18.55 -12.15
N GLY A 100 15.56 17.37 -11.64
CA GLY A 100 14.41 17.10 -10.79
C GLY A 100 13.08 17.00 -11.56
N PRO A 101 11.98 16.65 -10.87
CA PRO A 101 10.71 16.32 -11.53
C PRO A 101 10.12 17.43 -12.41
N MET A 102 10.39 18.70 -12.10
CA MET A 102 9.92 19.82 -12.92
C MET A 102 10.60 19.88 -14.29
N ALA A 103 11.85 19.43 -14.40
CA ALA A 103 12.54 19.35 -15.68
C ALA A 103 11.96 18.24 -16.56
N GLY A 104 11.70 17.06 -15.99
CA GLY A 104 10.98 15.99 -16.68
C GLY A 104 9.58 16.40 -17.14
N LEU A 105 8.86 17.20 -16.32
CA LEU A 105 7.59 17.83 -16.73
C LEU A 105 7.79 18.80 -17.89
N ALA A 106 8.77 19.71 -17.80
CA ALA A 106 9.02 20.71 -18.83
C ALA A 106 9.38 20.08 -20.17
N ASN A 107 10.26 19.07 -20.15
CA ASN A 107 10.67 18.32 -21.34
C ASN A 107 9.52 17.47 -21.89
N GLY A 108 8.80 16.74 -21.03
CA GLY A 108 7.65 15.93 -21.44
C GLY A 108 6.55 16.79 -22.10
N LEU A 109 6.13 17.87 -21.44
CA LEU A 109 5.12 18.78 -21.96
C LEU A 109 5.55 19.44 -23.28
N ALA A 110 6.84 19.73 -23.49
CA ALA A 110 7.31 20.28 -24.76
C ALA A 110 7.19 19.30 -25.95
N ARG A 111 6.91 18.01 -25.69
CA ARG A 111 6.91 16.93 -26.71
C ARG A 111 5.52 16.42 -27.03
N ILE A 112 4.55 16.66 -26.15
CA ILE A 112 3.18 16.18 -26.35
C ILE A 112 2.49 16.94 -27.49
N LYS A 113 1.61 16.24 -28.20
CA LYS A 113 0.73 16.85 -29.23
C LYS A 113 -0.65 17.20 -28.68
N THR A 114 -1.07 16.52 -27.62
CA THR A 114 -2.31 16.76 -26.91
C THR A 114 -2.28 18.07 -26.14
N ASP A 115 -3.45 18.62 -25.83
CA ASP A 115 -3.57 19.83 -25.01
C ASP A 115 -3.19 19.58 -23.55
N TRP A 116 -3.46 18.37 -23.07
CA TRP A 116 -3.31 17.96 -21.69
C TRP A 116 -2.42 16.73 -21.57
N ALA A 117 -1.53 16.77 -20.58
CA ALA A 117 -0.87 15.59 -20.08
C ALA A 117 -1.33 15.26 -18.67
N LEU A 118 -1.46 13.97 -18.37
CA LEU A 118 -1.42 13.46 -17.01
C LEU A 118 0.05 13.19 -16.65
N ALA A 119 0.55 13.77 -15.57
CA ALA A 119 1.86 13.43 -15.04
C ALA A 119 1.75 12.57 -13.78
N VAL A 120 2.48 11.46 -13.78
CA VAL A 120 2.52 10.51 -12.66
C VAL A 120 3.94 10.18 -12.24
N SER A 121 4.19 10.02 -10.94
CA SER A 121 5.44 9.44 -10.44
C SER A 121 5.46 7.93 -10.59
N SER A 122 6.64 7.35 -10.86
CA SER A 122 6.81 5.89 -10.91
C SER A 122 6.90 5.20 -9.54
N ASP A 123 7.00 5.96 -8.45
CA ASP A 123 7.20 5.42 -7.09
C ASP A 123 5.92 5.21 -6.28
N MET A 124 4.75 5.25 -6.94
CA MET A 124 3.43 5.03 -6.31
C MET A 124 2.89 3.62 -6.61
N PRO A 125 3.24 2.58 -5.82
CA PRO A 125 2.89 1.18 -6.14
C PRO A 125 1.38 0.92 -6.23
N PHE A 126 0.57 1.66 -5.45
CA PHE A 126 -0.88 1.44 -5.36
C PHE A 126 -1.71 2.42 -6.21
N PHE A 127 -1.06 3.30 -6.98
CA PHE A 127 -1.76 4.25 -7.84
C PHE A 127 -2.48 3.52 -8.98
N ASN A 128 -3.67 4.01 -9.34
CA ASN A 128 -4.43 3.60 -10.50
C ASN A 128 -4.98 4.87 -11.17
N PHE A 129 -4.99 4.91 -12.50
CA PHE A 129 -5.47 6.05 -13.28
C PHE A 129 -6.93 6.40 -12.98
N ASP A 130 -7.76 5.43 -12.61
CA ASP A 130 -9.14 5.67 -12.16
C ASP A 130 -9.24 6.70 -11.02
N ALA A 131 -8.22 6.79 -10.17
CA ALA A 131 -8.17 7.74 -9.07
C ALA A 131 -8.26 9.20 -9.55
N VAL A 132 -7.66 9.51 -10.70
CA VAL A 132 -7.62 10.88 -11.23
C VAL A 132 -8.61 11.11 -12.37
N ARG A 133 -9.32 10.06 -12.82
CA ARG A 133 -10.32 10.15 -13.89
C ARG A 133 -11.37 11.25 -13.66
N PRO A 134 -11.93 11.44 -12.44
CA PRO A 134 -12.94 12.48 -12.20
C PRO A 134 -12.46 13.90 -12.50
N LEU A 135 -11.14 14.13 -12.46
CA LEU A 135 -10.54 15.44 -12.71
C LEU A 135 -10.63 15.89 -14.17
N THR A 136 -10.81 14.96 -15.11
CA THR A 136 -11.01 15.29 -16.53
C THR A 136 -12.24 16.16 -16.78
N LYS A 137 -13.25 16.07 -15.91
CA LYS A 137 -14.45 16.93 -15.95
C LYS A 137 -14.16 18.40 -15.63
N LYS A 138 -12.98 18.70 -15.09
CA LYS A 138 -12.53 20.04 -14.72
C LYS A 138 -11.65 20.68 -15.80
N PHE A 139 -11.43 19.98 -16.91
CA PHE A 139 -10.70 20.54 -18.05
C PHE A 139 -11.41 21.81 -18.52
N SER A 140 -10.74 22.93 -18.32
CA SER A 140 -11.29 24.27 -18.50
C SER A 140 -10.19 25.20 -19.03
N ALA A 141 -10.34 26.51 -18.79
CA ALA A 141 -9.31 27.51 -19.06
C ALA A 141 -8.11 27.44 -18.10
N THR A 142 -8.12 26.54 -17.11
CA THR A 142 -6.96 26.32 -16.24
C THR A 142 -5.80 25.66 -16.97
N GLN A 143 -4.60 25.89 -16.45
CA GLN A 143 -3.36 25.29 -16.96
C GLN A 143 -2.97 24.05 -16.16
N ALA A 144 -3.30 23.97 -14.87
CA ALA A 144 -3.00 22.80 -14.03
C ALA A 144 -4.19 22.39 -13.18
N ILE A 145 -4.42 21.08 -13.04
CA ILE A 145 -5.41 20.50 -12.13
C ILE A 145 -4.68 19.49 -11.26
N VAL A 146 -4.48 19.85 -9.99
CA VAL A 146 -3.70 19.07 -9.03
C VAL A 146 -4.65 18.35 -8.08
N SER A 147 -4.51 17.04 -7.97
CA SER A 147 -5.26 16.26 -6.98
C SER A 147 -4.83 16.63 -5.57
N VAL A 148 -5.81 16.74 -4.67
CA VAL A 148 -5.60 16.87 -3.23
C VAL A 148 -6.28 15.70 -2.54
N VAL A 149 -5.53 15.01 -1.69
CA VAL A 149 -6.01 13.87 -0.90
C VAL A 149 -5.53 14.07 0.52
N SER A 150 -6.47 14.08 1.47
CA SER A 150 -6.18 14.34 2.90
C SER A 150 -5.28 15.56 3.11
N ASN A 151 -5.64 16.69 2.50
CA ASN A 151 -4.88 17.95 2.55
C ASN A 151 -3.47 17.90 1.93
N ARG A 152 -3.08 16.81 1.26
CA ARG A 152 -1.81 16.69 0.53
C ARG A 152 -2.02 16.84 -0.97
N ARG A 153 -1.23 17.74 -1.57
CA ARG A 153 -1.24 18.01 -3.01
C ARG A 153 -0.33 17.01 -3.74
N GLN A 154 -0.85 16.35 -4.76
CA GLN A 154 -0.13 15.35 -5.53
C GLN A 154 0.29 15.93 -6.88
N VAL A 155 1.38 16.71 -6.90
CA VAL A 155 1.88 17.36 -8.12
C VAL A 155 2.39 16.38 -9.19
N LEU A 156 2.64 15.12 -8.82
CA LEU A 156 2.95 14.01 -9.73
C LEU A 156 1.82 12.97 -9.72
N ALA A 157 0.59 13.44 -9.65
CA ALA A 157 -0.64 12.76 -10.02
C ALA A 157 -1.67 13.83 -10.45
N ALA A 158 -1.28 14.63 -11.44
CA ALA A 158 -1.93 15.88 -11.81
C ALA A 158 -1.96 16.10 -13.32
N PHE A 159 -2.92 16.89 -13.79
CA PHE A 159 -3.04 17.26 -15.19
C PHE A 159 -2.40 18.62 -15.45
N TYR A 160 -1.69 18.73 -16.58
CA TYR A 160 -0.98 19.93 -17.01
C TYR A 160 -1.24 20.22 -18.48
N ARG A 161 -1.53 21.48 -18.81
CA ARG A 161 -1.57 21.97 -20.19
C ARG A 161 -0.18 21.93 -20.80
N ARG A 162 -0.10 21.62 -22.09
CA ARG A 162 1.15 21.62 -22.87
C ARG A 162 1.98 22.90 -22.70
N GLU A 163 1.33 24.07 -22.70
CA GLU A 163 1.98 25.38 -22.63
C GLU A 163 2.75 25.64 -21.32
N LEU A 164 2.47 24.88 -20.26
CA LEU A 164 3.25 24.94 -19.01
C LEU A 164 4.70 24.50 -19.18
N ALA A 165 5.05 23.85 -20.30
CA ALA A 165 6.44 23.54 -20.63
C ALA A 165 7.34 24.78 -20.52
N GLU A 166 6.92 25.91 -21.11
CA GLU A 166 7.71 27.15 -21.12
C GLU A 166 7.74 27.84 -19.75
N VAL A 167 6.65 27.74 -18.98
CA VAL A 167 6.60 28.23 -17.61
C VAL A 167 7.61 27.46 -16.74
N PHE A 168 7.59 26.13 -16.79
CA PHE A 168 8.52 25.31 -16.03
C PHE A 168 9.98 25.53 -16.46
N LYS A 169 10.27 25.68 -17.76
CA LYS A 169 11.62 26.05 -18.24
C LYS A 169 12.09 27.39 -17.66
N ARG A 170 11.23 28.42 -17.69
CA ARG A 170 11.57 29.75 -17.15
C ARG A 170 11.80 29.71 -15.65
N GLU A 171 10.95 29.01 -14.91
CA GLU A 171 11.09 28.83 -13.46
C GLU A 171 12.38 28.09 -13.11
N LEU A 172 12.72 27.02 -13.83
CA LEU A 172 13.99 26.29 -13.68
C LEU A 172 15.19 27.19 -13.95
N ALA A 173 15.17 28.02 -15.00
CA ALA A 173 16.23 28.98 -15.31
C ALA A 173 16.39 30.04 -14.21
N GLY A 174 15.30 30.43 -13.55
CA GLY A 174 15.29 31.29 -12.37
C GLY A 174 15.68 30.60 -11.05
N GLY A 175 16.13 29.34 -11.10
CA GLY A 175 16.56 28.57 -9.91
C GLY A 175 15.41 27.95 -9.10
N GLN A 176 14.16 28.09 -9.53
CA GLN A 176 13.03 27.42 -8.88
C GLN A 176 13.09 25.92 -9.16
N ARG A 177 12.90 25.09 -8.13
CA ARG A 177 12.87 23.62 -8.25
C ARG A 177 11.56 22.99 -7.77
N LYS A 178 10.72 23.74 -7.05
CA LYS A 178 9.44 23.26 -6.51
C LYS A 178 8.34 23.46 -7.56
N ILE A 179 7.84 22.36 -8.13
CA ILE A 179 6.72 22.36 -9.10
C ILE A 179 5.54 23.21 -8.59
N PHE A 180 5.20 23.05 -7.31
CA PHE A 180 4.09 23.78 -6.70
C PHE A 180 4.25 25.30 -6.71
N ALA A 181 5.48 25.80 -6.54
CA ALA A 181 5.74 27.24 -6.58
C ALA A 181 5.56 27.82 -7.99
N ALA A 182 5.87 27.04 -9.03
CA ALA A 182 5.60 27.40 -10.42
C ALA A 182 4.09 27.39 -10.73
N ILE A 183 3.37 26.34 -10.30
CA ILE A 183 1.92 26.21 -10.52
C ILE A 183 1.14 27.40 -9.94
N LYS A 184 1.56 27.92 -8.78
CA LYS A 184 0.88 29.07 -8.15
C LYS A 184 0.87 30.35 -9.00
N LYS A 185 1.74 30.44 -10.01
CA LYS A 185 1.87 31.63 -10.88
C LYS A 185 0.97 31.56 -12.12
N VAL A 186 0.23 30.48 -12.29
CA VAL A 186 -0.65 30.25 -13.44
C VAL A 186 -2.08 29.97 -13.00
N PRO A 187 -3.08 30.10 -13.90
CA PRO A 187 -4.42 29.59 -13.64
C PRO A 187 -4.38 28.10 -13.31
N HIS A 188 -4.81 27.72 -12.10
CA HIS A 188 -4.77 26.34 -11.62
C HIS A 188 -5.96 26.01 -10.72
N GLU A 189 -6.21 24.72 -10.55
CA GLU A 189 -7.23 24.19 -9.67
C GLU A 189 -6.66 23.12 -8.73
N PHE A 190 -7.04 23.17 -7.46
CA PHE A 190 -6.85 22.09 -6.49
C PHE A 190 -8.15 21.33 -6.35
N ALA A 191 -8.14 20.06 -6.76
CA ALA A 191 -9.32 19.22 -6.76
C ALA A 191 -9.23 18.17 -5.66
N GLU A 192 -10.06 18.34 -4.62
CA GLU A 192 -10.19 17.37 -3.54
C GLU A 192 -10.76 16.05 -4.05
N LEU A 193 -10.09 14.96 -3.71
CA LEU A 193 -10.46 13.60 -4.05
C LEU A 193 -10.73 12.80 -2.78
N GLN A 194 -11.95 12.29 -2.66
CA GLN A 194 -12.36 11.43 -1.54
C GLN A 194 -11.88 10.01 -1.80
N MET A 195 -10.65 9.71 -1.37
CA MET A 195 -10.03 8.41 -1.55
C MET A 195 -8.98 8.11 -0.49
N ASN A 196 -8.65 6.84 -0.35
CA ASN A 196 -7.63 6.37 0.59
C ASN A 196 -6.25 6.92 0.20
N GLU A 197 -5.55 7.55 1.14
CA GLU A 197 -4.20 8.11 0.94
C GLU A 197 -3.20 7.09 0.39
N ALA A 198 -3.40 5.80 0.71
CA ALA A 198 -2.53 4.74 0.24
C ALA A 198 -2.47 4.65 -1.30
N THR A 199 -3.49 5.12 -2.01
CA THR A 199 -3.50 5.21 -3.49
C THR A 199 -2.35 6.08 -4.01
N PHE A 200 -1.92 7.09 -3.26
CA PHE A 200 -0.82 7.99 -3.63
C PHE A 200 0.40 7.80 -2.72
N PHE A 201 0.53 6.65 -2.08
CA PHE A 201 1.68 6.36 -1.24
C PHE A 201 2.95 6.26 -2.08
N ASN A 202 3.99 7.01 -1.74
CA ASN A 202 5.28 6.98 -2.43
C ASN A 202 6.32 6.16 -1.66
N VAL A 203 7.08 5.32 -2.36
CA VAL A 203 8.23 4.60 -1.78
C VAL A 203 9.51 5.41 -1.98
N ASN A 204 10.00 6.06 -0.91
CA ASN A 204 11.21 6.90 -0.95
C ASN A 204 12.31 6.44 0.01
N THR A 205 11.95 5.76 1.08
CA THR A 205 12.84 5.29 2.15
C THR A 205 12.70 3.78 2.37
N PRO A 206 13.68 3.12 3.02
CA PRO A 206 13.54 1.71 3.39
C PRO A 206 12.29 1.44 4.25
N ALA A 207 11.94 2.37 5.14
CA ALA A 207 10.73 2.30 5.96
C ALA A 207 9.45 2.29 5.10
N ASP A 208 9.39 3.13 4.04
CA ASP A 208 8.27 3.13 3.10
C ASP A 208 8.15 1.81 2.36
N LEU A 209 9.29 1.23 1.96
CA LEU A 209 9.31 -0.03 1.24
C LEU A 209 8.77 -1.18 2.11
N ARG A 210 9.17 -1.25 3.38
CA ARG A 210 8.66 -2.24 4.34
C ARG A 210 7.13 -2.14 4.46
N LEU A 211 6.62 -0.91 4.61
CA LEU A 211 5.19 -0.64 4.70
C LEU A 211 4.44 -1.01 3.40
N ALA A 212 5.00 -0.66 2.24
CA ALA A 212 4.43 -1.00 0.93
C ALA A 212 4.42 -2.52 0.68
N ARG A 213 5.50 -3.23 0.98
CA ARG A 213 5.55 -4.71 0.89
C ARG A 213 4.52 -5.36 1.79
N GLY A 214 4.38 -4.85 3.02
CA GLY A 214 3.36 -5.31 3.96
C GLY A 214 1.95 -5.16 3.41
N ARG A 215 1.59 -3.98 2.90
CA ARG A 215 0.29 -3.75 2.27
C ARG A 215 0.09 -4.63 1.03
N ALA A 216 1.09 -4.75 0.16
CA ALA A 216 1.01 -5.59 -1.03
C ALA A 216 0.75 -7.06 -0.71
N ALA A 217 1.36 -7.59 0.37
CA ALA A 217 1.10 -8.94 0.83
C ALA A 217 -0.34 -9.16 1.30
N ASN A 218 -1.03 -8.12 1.78
CA ASN A 218 -2.44 -8.23 2.18
C ASN A 218 -3.43 -7.97 1.04
N ILE A 219 -3.03 -7.25 -0.02
CA ILE A 219 -3.88 -7.07 -1.22
C ILE A 219 -4.21 -8.41 -1.89
N SER A 220 -3.30 -9.40 -1.80
CA SER A 220 -3.52 -10.73 -2.35
C SER A 220 -4.31 -11.67 -1.44
N ARG A 221 -4.66 -11.26 -0.22
CA ARG A 221 -5.40 -12.08 0.75
C ARG A 221 -6.88 -11.74 0.75
N THR A 222 -7.71 -12.76 0.98
CA THR A 222 -9.16 -12.57 1.21
C THR A 222 -9.41 -11.75 2.48
N THR A 223 -8.66 -12.06 3.54
CA THR A 223 -8.69 -11.33 4.80
C THR A 223 -7.28 -10.86 5.14
N PRO A 224 -7.05 -9.56 5.42
CA PRO A 224 -5.73 -9.07 5.77
C PRO A 224 -5.26 -9.64 7.11
N ILE A 225 -3.96 -9.95 7.18
CA ILE A 225 -3.33 -10.50 8.38
C ILE A 225 -2.20 -9.55 8.81
N ILE A 226 -2.14 -9.25 10.10
CA ILE A 226 -1.05 -8.47 10.70
C ILE A 226 -0.52 -9.20 11.94
N SER A 227 0.78 -9.44 11.97
CA SER A 227 1.44 -10.10 13.10
C SER A 227 1.99 -9.08 14.09
N ILE A 228 1.72 -9.28 15.38
CA ILE A 228 2.39 -8.57 16.46
C ILE A 228 3.52 -9.46 16.96
N VAL A 229 4.75 -9.00 16.78
CA VAL A 229 5.97 -9.75 17.11
C VAL A 229 6.76 -9.04 18.20
N ALA A 230 7.49 -9.81 19.00
CA ALA A 230 8.38 -9.28 20.02
C ALA A 230 9.42 -10.35 20.40
N PRO A 231 10.66 -9.96 20.72
CA PRO A 231 11.75 -10.92 20.99
C PRO A 231 11.55 -11.74 22.27
N ALA A 232 10.79 -11.22 23.23
CA ALA A 232 10.54 -11.90 24.51
C ALA A 232 9.04 -12.03 24.83
N SER A 233 8.72 -12.96 25.71
CA SER A 233 7.41 -13.03 26.39
C SER A 233 7.23 -11.84 27.34
N GLY A 234 5.99 -11.52 27.71
CA GLY A 234 5.70 -10.44 28.66
C GLY A 234 5.98 -9.04 28.11
N THR A 235 6.20 -8.90 26.80
CA THR A 235 6.45 -7.62 26.10
C THR A 235 5.18 -6.79 25.87
N GLY A 236 4.01 -7.33 26.23
CA GLY A 236 2.72 -6.66 26.11
C GLY A 236 2.00 -6.88 24.78
N LYS A 237 2.37 -7.90 23.99
CA LYS A 237 1.70 -8.23 22.71
C LYS A 237 0.19 -8.41 22.89
N THR A 238 -0.22 -9.22 23.86
CA THR A 238 -1.65 -9.47 24.13
C THR A 238 -2.37 -8.17 24.50
N THR A 239 -1.81 -7.36 25.39
CA THR A 239 -2.38 -6.05 25.78
C THR A 239 -2.45 -5.07 24.60
N PHE A 240 -1.45 -5.08 23.71
CA PHE A 240 -1.44 -4.26 22.51
C PHE A 240 -2.51 -4.70 21.51
N ILE A 241 -2.65 -6.01 21.30
CA ILE A 241 -3.70 -6.61 20.47
C ILE A 241 -5.09 -6.27 21.04
N GLU A 242 -5.32 -6.42 22.34
CA GLU A 242 -6.59 -6.06 22.99
C GLU A 242 -6.95 -4.58 22.78
N ARG A 243 -5.97 -3.69 22.89
CA ARG A 243 -6.15 -2.26 22.62
C ARG A 243 -6.55 -2.00 21.17
N LEU A 244 -5.90 -2.65 20.20
CA LEU A 244 -6.25 -2.55 18.79
C LEU A 244 -7.64 -3.11 18.49
N ILE A 245 -8.02 -4.26 19.08
CA ILE A 245 -9.36 -4.83 18.94
C ILE A 245 -10.41 -3.84 19.41
N LYS A 246 -10.23 -3.22 20.59
CA LYS A 246 -11.18 -2.21 21.10
C LYS A 246 -11.35 -1.05 20.13
N VAL A 247 -10.25 -0.53 19.57
CA VAL A 247 -10.29 0.57 18.58
C VAL A 247 -11.05 0.15 17.33
N PHE A 248 -10.68 -0.98 16.73
CA PHE A 248 -11.29 -1.43 15.48
C PHE A 248 -12.75 -1.86 15.64
N SER A 249 -13.10 -2.55 16.73
CA SER A 249 -14.48 -2.93 17.01
C SER A 249 -15.38 -1.73 17.31
N ALA A 250 -14.86 -0.70 17.98
CA ALA A 250 -15.60 0.56 18.15
C ALA A 250 -15.89 1.27 16.82
N GLN A 251 -15.10 0.97 15.78
CA GLN A 251 -15.26 1.47 14.41
C GLN A 251 -16.04 0.49 13.51
N GLY A 252 -16.64 -0.56 14.08
CA GLY A 252 -17.48 -1.52 13.36
C GLY A 252 -16.73 -2.65 12.64
N LEU A 253 -15.41 -2.76 12.81
CA LEU A 253 -14.63 -3.86 12.21
C LEU A 253 -14.67 -5.11 13.08
N ARG A 254 -14.85 -6.26 12.44
CA ARG A 254 -14.81 -7.58 13.07
C ARG A 254 -13.37 -8.09 13.05
N VAL A 255 -12.75 -8.20 14.22
CA VAL A 255 -11.34 -8.58 14.33
C VAL A 255 -11.22 -10.03 14.79
N GLY A 256 -10.51 -10.84 14.00
CA GLY A 256 -10.06 -12.17 14.38
C GLY A 256 -8.70 -12.12 15.08
N VAL A 257 -8.45 -13.06 16.00
CA VAL A 257 -7.15 -13.19 16.66
C VAL A 257 -6.66 -14.63 16.56
N ILE A 258 -5.39 -14.81 16.16
CA ILE A 258 -4.72 -16.10 16.23
C ILE A 258 -3.55 -15.99 17.22
N LYS A 259 -3.61 -16.75 18.31
CA LYS A 259 -2.52 -16.84 19.28
C LYS A 259 -1.67 -18.09 19.02
N SER A 260 -0.36 -17.89 18.95
CA SER A 260 0.60 -19.00 18.96
C SER A 260 0.88 -19.47 20.38
N ASP A 261 0.73 -20.77 20.66
CA ASP A 261 1.35 -21.41 21.83
C ASP A 261 2.31 -22.52 21.37
N ALA A 262 3.45 -22.65 22.04
CA ALA A 262 4.43 -23.70 21.79
C ALA A 262 4.17 -24.96 22.64
N HIS A 263 3.38 -24.86 23.71
CA HIS A 263 3.16 -25.93 24.69
C HIS A 263 1.77 -26.58 24.57
N GLY A 264 1.03 -26.28 23.49
CA GLY A 264 -0.35 -26.73 23.29
C GLY A 264 -1.38 -25.86 24.03
N PHE A 265 -2.65 -26.24 23.97
CA PHE A 265 -3.74 -25.57 24.67
C PHE A 265 -4.81 -26.58 25.12
N TYR A 266 -5.42 -26.30 26.26
CA TYR A 266 -6.62 -26.99 26.76
C TYR A 266 -7.70 -25.93 26.99
N LEU A 267 -8.75 -25.96 26.18
CA LEU A 267 -9.86 -25.00 26.23
C LEU A 267 -11.13 -25.58 26.85
N ASP A 268 -11.13 -26.89 27.14
CA ASP A 268 -12.31 -27.60 27.63
C ASP A 268 -12.18 -27.98 29.11
N VAL A 269 -13.31 -28.20 29.76
CA VAL A 269 -13.37 -28.64 31.15
C VAL A 269 -13.28 -30.16 31.19
N GLU A 270 -12.29 -30.67 31.91
CA GLU A 270 -12.09 -32.10 32.10
C GLU A 270 -13.37 -32.76 32.65
N GLY A 271 -13.74 -33.91 32.08
CA GLY A 271 -14.92 -34.68 32.48
C GLY A 271 -16.25 -34.28 31.83
N LYS A 272 -16.34 -33.15 31.12
CA LYS A 272 -17.54 -32.79 30.35
C LYS A 272 -17.63 -33.55 29.02
N ASP A 273 -18.81 -33.55 28.39
CA ASP A 273 -19.10 -34.37 27.21
C ASP A 273 -18.16 -34.08 26.03
N SER A 274 -17.85 -32.81 25.76
CA SER A 274 -16.91 -32.42 24.69
C SER A 274 -15.48 -32.94 24.95
N HIS A 275 -15.03 -32.96 26.21
CA HIS A 275 -13.75 -33.58 26.58
C HIS A 275 -13.80 -35.10 26.43
N ARG A 276 -14.89 -35.74 26.87
CA ARG A 276 -15.09 -37.20 26.75
C ARG A 276 -15.08 -37.65 25.28
N PHE A 277 -15.70 -36.89 24.38
CA PHE A 277 -15.65 -37.19 22.93
C PHE A 277 -14.21 -37.14 22.38
N GLN A 278 -13.39 -36.17 22.81
CA GLN A 278 -11.99 -36.09 22.40
C GLN A 278 -11.16 -37.25 22.94
N THR A 279 -11.32 -37.61 24.21
CA THR A 279 -10.63 -38.76 24.82
C THR A 279 -11.03 -40.07 24.16
N ALA A 280 -12.29 -40.19 23.71
CA ALA A 280 -12.78 -41.33 22.93
C ALA A 280 -12.22 -41.38 21.49
N GLY A 281 -11.47 -40.37 21.04
CA GLY A 281 -10.80 -40.36 19.74
C GLY A 281 -11.47 -39.49 18.67
N ALA A 282 -12.50 -38.71 19.00
CA ALA A 282 -13.08 -37.77 18.04
C ALA A 282 -12.04 -36.71 17.63
N ARG A 283 -11.68 -36.66 16.35
CA ARG A 283 -10.75 -35.67 15.79
C ARG A 283 -11.36 -34.28 15.67
N ASN A 284 -12.68 -34.18 15.54
CA ASN A 284 -13.42 -32.94 15.51
C ASN A 284 -14.57 -33.00 16.53
N VAL A 285 -14.65 -32.00 17.41
CA VAL A 285 -15.74 -31.85 18.37
C VAL A 285 -16.24 -30.41 18.29
N ALA A 286 -17.54 -30.24 18.04
CA ALA A 286 -18.18 -28.93 17.97
C ALA A 286 -19.28 -28.80 19.03
N VAL A 287 -19.35 -27.64 19.65
CA VAL A 287 -20.41 -27.23 20.58
C VAL A 287 -21.16 -26.07 19.94
N VAL A 288 -22.49 -26.16 19.87
CA VAL A 288 -23.36 -25.15 19.26
C VAL A 288 -24.31 -24.59 20.31
N SER A 289 -24.46 -23.28 20.36
CA SER A 289 -25.34 -22.55 21.28
C SER A 289 -25.98 -21.34 20.59
N PRO A 290 -27.04 -20.72 21.14
CA PRO A 290 -27.65 -19.51 20.58
C PRO A 290 -26.68 -18.33 20.46
N GLN A 291 -25.66 -18.26 21.32
CA GLN A 291 -24.66 -17.19 21.34
C GLN A 291 -23.46 -17.47 20.41
N GLY A 292 -23.44 -18.63 19.73
CA GLY A 292 -22.38 -19.02 18.82
C GLY A 292 -21.95 -20.48 19.00
N TRP A 293 -20.84 -20.83 18.37
CA TRP A 293 -20.31 -22.17 18.39
C TRP A 293 -18.80 -22.17 18.61
N PHE A 294 -18.30 -23.30 19.05
CA PHE A 294 -16.87 -23.56 19.23
C PHE A 294 -16.54 -24.93 18.64
N MET A 295 -15.37 -25.08 18.04
CA MET A 295 -14.90 -26.34 17.49
C MET A 295 -13.44 -26.57 17.85
N ILE A 296 -13.14 -27.77 18.35
CA ILE A 296 -11.79 -28.28 18.51
C ILE A 296 -11.53 -29.27 17.40
N GLN A 297 -10.49 -29.00 16.61
CA GLN A 297 -9.95 -29.90 15.61
C GLN A 297 -8.56 -30.35 16.08
N ARG A 298 -8.36 -31.65 16.32
CA ARG A 298 -7.05 -32.24 16.58
C ARG A 298 -6.33 -32.49 15.26
N THR A 299 -5.08 -32.05 15.20
CA THR A 299 -4.19 -32.27 14.06
C THR A 299 -2.97 -33.06 14.51
N ASP A 300 -2.45 -33.91 13.63
CA ASP A 300 -1.26 -34.71 13.91
C ASP A 300 0.01 -33.83 13.93
N GLU A 301 -0.01 -32.74 13.16
CA GLU A 301 1.05 -31.74 13.09
C GLU A 301 0.51 -30.32 13.35
N ARG A 302 1.43 -29.39 13.63
CA ARG A 302 1.08 -27.99 13.84
C ARG A 302 0.72 -27.32 12.51
N GLU A 303 -0.51 -26.84 12.42
CA GLU A 303 -1.00 -26.08 11.27
C GLU A 303 -0.29 -24.73 11.09
N ASN A 304 -0.23 -24.29 9.84
CA ASN A 304 0.27 -22.96 9.49
C ASN A 304 -0.77 -21.88 9.86
N PHE A 305 -0.31 -20.72 10.35
CA PHE A 305 -1.16 -19.55 10.62
C PHE A 305 -2.04 -19.17 9.43
N SER A 306 -1.53 -19.22 8.21
CA SER A 306 -2.31 -18.88 7.01
C SER A 306 -3.51 -19.82 6.84
N THR A 307 -3.32 -21.13 7.06
CA THR A 307 -4.39 -22.13 6.98
C THR A 307 -5.48 -21.88 8.04
N ILE A 308 -5.07 -21.51 9.25
CA ILE A 308 -6.04 -21.17 10.32
C ILE A 308 -6.76 -19.85 10.00
N ALA A 309 -6.05 -18.86 9.46
CA ALA A 309 -6.65 -17.59 9.08
C ALA A 309 -7.72 -17.73 7.98
N GLU A 310 -7.52 -18.62 7.00
CA GLU A 310 -8.51 -18.92 5.96
C GLU A 310 -9.81 -19.53 6.52
N LYS A 311 -9.73 -20.23 7.66
CA LYS A 311 -10.91 -20.78 8.36
C LYS A 311 -11.67 -19.73 9.17
N MET A 312 -11.09 -18.56 9.43
CA MET A 312 -11.74 -17.46 10.16
C MET A 312 -12.67 -16.67 9.23
N SER A 313 -13.87 -17.19 9.00
CA SER A 313 -14.90 -16.48 8.24
C SER A 313 -15.55 -15.35 9.05
N GLY A 314 -16.04 -14.32 8.36
CA GLY A 314 -16.82 -13.24 8.99
C GLY A 314 -16.00 -12.21 9.77
N VAL A 315 -14.69 -12.12 9.53
CA VAL A 315 -13.81 -11.07 10.08
C VAL A 315 -13.22 -10.22 8.96
N ASP A 316 -12.92 -8.96 9.27
CA ASP A 316 -12.39 -7.95 8.35
C ASP A 316 -10.86 -7.77 8.50
N LEU A 317 -10.29 -8.21 9.63
CA LEU A 317 -8.86 -8.17 9.95
C LEU A 317 -8.50 -9.31 10.90
N ILE A 318 -7.37 -9.96 10.66
CA ILE A 318 -6.81 -10.96 11.58
C ILE A 318 -5.51 -10.42 12.19
N LEU A 319 -5.46 -10.37 13.52
CA LEU A 319 -4.25 -10.09 14.29
C LEU A 319 -3.63 -11.40 14.77
N THR A 320 -2.33 -11.57 14.60
CA THR A 320 -1.64 -12.75 15.14
C THR A 320 -0.66 -12.37 16.23
N GLU A 321 -0.60 -13.17 17.29
CA GLU A 321 0.47 -13.09 18.28
C GLU A 321 1.52 -14.16 17.97
N SER A 322 2.71 -13.75 17.49
CA SER A 322 3.80 -14.66 17.13
C SER A 322 5.10 -14.35 17.88
N ARG A 323 5.91 -15.40 18.06
CA ARG A 323 7.28 -15.32 18.61
C ARG A 323 8.37 -15.38 17.54
N THR A 324 8.02 -15.73 16.31
CA THR A 324 8.97 -15.92 15.19
C THR A 324 8.54 -15.12 13.96
N HIS A 325 9.53 -14.86 13.08
CA HIS A 325 9.32 -14.27 11.77
C HIS A 325 8.36 -15.14 10.95
N GLY A 326 7.22 -14.59 10.58
CA GLY A 326 6.29 -15.19 9.63
C GLY A 326 6.38 -14.52 8.26
N THR A 327 5.63 -15.03 7.29
CA THR A 327 5.46 -14.40 5.96
C THR A 327 4.43 -13.27 5.96
N CYS A 328 3.78 -13.02 7.11
CA CYS A 328 2.77 -11.99 7.25
C CYS A 328 3.40 -10.63 7.60
N PRO A 329 2.82 -9.51 7.11
CA PRO A 329 3.20 -8.17 7.54
C PRO A 329 3.15 -8.06 9.06
N ALA A 330 4.14 -7.40 9.65
CA ALA A 330 4.30 -7.38 11.10
C ALA A 330 4.52 -5.99 11.68
N ILE A 331 4.14 -5.84 12.95
CA ILE A 331 4.49 -4.75 13.83
C ILE A 331 5.31 -5.33 14.98
N SER A 332 6.47 -4.74 15.26
CA SER A 332 7.37 -5.18 16.31
C SER A 332 7.19 -4.36 17.58
N LEU A 333 7.01 -5.03 18.72
CA LEU A 333 7.00 -4.41 20.04
C LEU A 333 8.34 -4.67 20.71
N TRP A 334 9.00 -3.61 21.15
CA TRP A 334 10.31 -3.71 21.79
C TRP A 334 10.40 -2.83 23.04
N ARG A 335 11.07 -3.34 24.08
CA ARG A 335 11.19 -2.70 25.40
C ARG A 335 12.61 -2.81 25.94
N GLY A 336 13.63 -2.70 25.07
CA GLY A 336 15.04 -2.83 25.43
C GLY A 336 15.52 -4.23 25.82
N ARG A 337 14.66 -5.25 25.71
CA ARG A 337 15.00 -6.64 26.08
C ARG A 337 15.11 -7.51 24.84
N GLY A 338 16.26 -8.17 24.70
CA GLY A 338 16.58 -8.99 23.53
C GLY A 338 16.83 -8.16 22.27
N GLU A 339 17.24 -8.82 21.21
CA GLU A 339 17.46 -8.20 19.90
C GLU A 339 16.13 -7.76 19.29
N VAL A 340 16.08 -6.54 18.77
CA VAL A 340 14.88 -5.99 18.14
C VAL A 340 14.55 -6.77 16.86
N ILE A 341 13.29 -7.22 16.75
CA ILE A 341 12.81 -7.88 15.54
C ILE A 341 12.54 -6.81 14.48
N ALA A 342 13.39 -6.76 13.44
CA ALA A 342 13.31 -5.79 12.34
C ALA A 342 13.48 -6.44 10.94
N SER A 343 13.00 -7.69 10.76
CA SER A 343 13.03 -8.36 9.45
C SER A 343 12.22 -7.60 8.40
N GLU A 344 12.40 -7.92 7.11
CA GLU A 344 11.76 -7.19 6.00
C GLU A 344 10.23 -7.12 6.08
N GLN A 345 9.58 -8.06 6.76
CA GLN A 345 8.13 -8.07 6.96
C GLN A 345 7.65 -7.09 8.04
N VAL A 346 8.56 -6.59 8.88
CA VAL A 346 8.25 -5.63 9.94
C VAL A 346 8.12 -4.24 9.31
N ALA A 347 6.92 -3.68 9.37
CA ALA A 347 6.61 -2.37 8.81
C ALA A 347 6.88 -1.21 9.78
N ALA A 348 6.78 -1.46 11.09
CA ALA A 348 7.02 -0.47 12.12
C ALA A 348 7.44 -1.12 13.45
N ILE A 349 8.18 -0.36 14.24
CA ILE A 349 8.60 -0.71 15.61
C ILE A 349 7.92 0.25 16.58
N PHE A 350 7.26 -0.32 17.59
CA PHE A 350 6.72 0.39 18.74
C PHE A 350 7.63 0.10 19.92
N THR A 351 8.24 1.14 20.49
CA THR A 351 9.28 0.97 21.51
C THR A 351 9.27 2.03 22.59
N SER A 352 9.71 1.65 23.79
CA SER A 352 10.04 2.60 24.87
C SER A 352 11.47 3.16 24.76
N GLU A 353 12.27 2.64 23.82
CA GLU A 353 13.68 3.00 23.63
C GLU A 353 13.95 3.34 22.15
N PRO A 354 13.42 4.46 21.63
CA PRO A 354 13.50 4.78 20.20
C PRO A 354 14.92 5.00 19.68
N ALA A 355 15.83 5.48 20.54
CA ALA A 355 17.22 5.77 20.18
C ALA A 355 18.04 4.50 19.84
N ALA A 356 17.66 3.35 20.39
CA ALA A 356 18.36 2.08 20.19
C ALA A 356 17.72 1.20 19.09
N ALA A 357 16.60 1.65 18.49
CA ALA A 357 15.94 0.96 17.40
C ALA A 357 16.53 1.40 16.03
N PRO A 358 16.53 0.52 15.00
CA PRO A 358 17.03 0.83 13.66
C PRO A 358 16.40 2.09 13.06
N ASP A 359 17.16 2.83 12.27
CA ASP A 359 16.75 4.09 11.66
C ASP A 359 16.09 3.92 10.28
N ASP A 360 16.20 2.74 9.67
CA ASP A 360 15.65 2.36 8.37
C ASP A 360 14.17 1.90 8.42
N ILE A 361 13.51 2.08 9.57
CA ILE A 361 12.15 1.63 9.84
C ILE A 361 11.36 2.67 10.63
N TYR A 362 10.05 2.72 10.44
CA TYR A 362 9.18 3.60 11.22
C TYR A 362 9.22 3.23 12.71
N ARG A 363 9.47 4.22 13.56
CA ARG A 363 9.55 4.09 15.02
C ARG A 363 8.48 4.94 15.68
N PHE A 364 7.76 4.36 16.61
CA PHE A 364 6.73 5.04 17.38
C PHE A 364 6.88 4.74 18.87
N ASP A 365 6.34 5.62 19.70
CA ASP A 365 6.20 5.33 21.13
C ASP A 365 5.31 4.10 21.32
N LEU A 366 5.66 3.27 22.30
CA LEU A 366 4.97 2.00 22.56
C LEU A 366 3.48 2.16 22.89
N ASN A 367 3.06 3.33 23.36
CA ASN A 367 1.66 3.66 23.67
C ASN A 367 0.97 4.49 22.59
N ASP A 368 1.61 4.80 21.46
CA ASP A 368 1.00 5.53 20.34
C ASP A 368 0.01 4.65 19.57
N LEU A 369 -1.15 4.42 20.19
CA LEU A 369 -2.20 3.58 19.61
C LEU A 369 -2.76 4.18 18.32
N ALA A 370 -2.70 5.51 18.15
CA ALA A 370 -3.13 6.17 16.93
C ALA A 370 -2.18 5.86 15.75
N ALA A 371 -0.87 5.84 15.98
CA ALA A 371 0.09 5.36 14.98
C ALA A 371 -0.11 3.88 14.67
N ALA A 372 -0.33 3.04 15.69
CA ALA A 372 -0.59 1.62 15.50
C ALA A 372 -1.84 1.40 14.64
N GLU A 373 -2.92 2.13 14.90
CA GLU A 373 -4.14 2.10 14.10
C GLU A 373 -3.86 2.50 12.64
N ARG A 374 -3.17 3.63 12.40
CA ARG A 374 -2.84 4.10 11.04
C ARG A 374 -2.02 3.08 10.26
N ILE A 375 -0.99 2.50 10.88
CA ILE A 375 -0.16 1.46 10.25
C ILE A 375 -1.01 0.23 9.95
N CYS A 376 -1.82 -0.24 10.90
CA CYS A 376 -2.69 -1.39 10.70
C CYS A 376 -3.70 -1.15 9.58
N ARG A 377 -4.36 0.01 9.51
CA ARG A 377 -5.29 0.36 8.42
C ARG A 377 -4.59 0.37 7.06
N PHE A 378 -3.39 0.96 7.00
CA PHE A 378 -2.60 0.96 5.79
C PHE A 378 -2.24 -0.47 5.35
N LEU A 379 -1.75 -1.30 6.26
CA LEU A 379 -1.37 -2.69 5.97
C LEU A 379 -2.59 -3.55 5.60
N ALA A 380 -3.75 -3.31 6.22
CA ALA A 380 -4.95 -4.12 6.06
C ALA A 380 -5.83 -3.68 4.88
N VAL A 381 -5.43 -2.66 4.11
CA VAL A 381 -6.24 -2.17 2.97
C VAL A 381 -7.62 -1.67 3.43
N LEU A 382 -7.73 -1.25 4.69
CA LEU A 382 -8.97 -0.75 5.26
C LEU A 382 -9.18 0.70 4.82
N GLY A 383 -10.43 1.00 4.45
CA GLY A 383 -10.91 2.32 4.05
C GLY A 383 -10.80 3.37 5.13
#